data_AF-A0A850LP57-F1
#
_entry.id   AF-A0A850LP57-F1
#
_cell.length_a   1.000
_cell.length_b   1.000
_cell.length_c   1.000
_cell.angle_alpha   90.00
_cell.angle_beta   90.00
_cell.angle_gamma   90.00
#
_symmetry.space_group_name_H-M   'P 1'
#
loop_
_entity.id
_entity.type
_entity.pdbx_description
1 polymer ?
#
loop_
_entity_poly.entity_id
_entity_poly.type
_entity_poly.pdbx_seq_one_letter_code
_entity_poly.pdbx_strand_id
1 'polypeptide(L)'
;MKVSDVDKEIFLEFFRGREDYFAFQGPDFYSPINKNISEYYLDRHLNGLATFGIYVLTKDSNCNLFCLDIDIPKEKLYSLDFKDPKIKFDYLKEKLFKLK
;
A
#
# COMPACT_ATOMS: atom_id res chain seq x y z
N MET A 1 4.39 -13.74 8.15
CA MET A 1 4.53 -13.02 9.44
C MET A 1 3.41 -13.52 10.33
N LYS A 2 3.69 -14.20 11.45
CA LYS A 2 2.63 -14.52 12.43
C LYS A 2 2.28 -13.20 13.11
N VAL A 3 1.04 -12.75 12.94
CA VAL A 3 0.57 -11.47 13.45
C VAL A 3 0.16 -11.64 14.92
N SER A 4 1.12 -11.85 15.82
CA SER A 4 0.87 -11.88 17.27
C SER A 4 0.94 -10.50 17.91
N ASP A 5 1.50 -9.50 17.21
CA ASP A 5 1.89 -8.22 17.84
C ASP A 5 1.50 -6.98 17.01
N VAL A 6 0.54 -7.10 16.10
CA VAL A 6 -0.03 -5.89 15.48
C VAL A 6 -0.99 -5.27 16.47
N ASP A 7 -0.56 -4.13 17.03
CA ASP A 7 -1.44 -3.24 17.77
C ASP A 7 -2.51 -2.71 16.81
N LYS A 8 -3.71 -3.27 16.94
CA LYS A 8 -4.85 -2.97 16.08
C LYS A 8 -5.30 -1.52 16.25
N GLU A 9 -5.11 -0.93 17.44
CA GLU A 9 -5.44 0.47 17.68
C GLU A 9 -4.49 1.36 16.89
N ILE A 10 -3.18 1.10 16.94
CA ILE A 10 -2.17 1.77 16.13
C ILE A 10 -2.48 1.61 14.63
N PHE A 11 -2.87 0.42 14.19
CA PHE A 11 -3.22 0.20 12.78
C PHE A 11 -4.42 1.05 12.37
N LEU A 12 -5.48 1.02 13.18
CA LEU A 12 -6.67 1.82 12.96
C LEU A 12 -6.37 3.32 13.09
N GLU A 13 -5.39 3.76 13.87
CA GLU A 13 -5.04 5.18 14.01
C GLU A 13 -4.19 5.69 12.84
N PHE A 14 -3.09 5.00 12.51
CA PHE A 14 -2.10 5.50 11.55
C PHE A 14 -2.38 5.10 10.10
N PHE A 15 -3.04 3.97 9.86
CA PHE A 15 -3.39 3.51 8.51
C PHE A 15 -4.86 3.83 8.17
N ARG A 16 -5.44 4.82 8.86
CA ARG A 16 -6.73 5.42 8.51
C ARG A 16 -6.60 6.19 7.19
N GLY A 17 -7.08 5.57 6.13
CA GLY A 17 -7.37 6.24 4.86
C GLY A 17 -8.78 6.82 4.84
N ARG A 18 -9.46 6.76 3.69
CA ARG A 18 -10.83 7.25 3.53
C ARG A 18 -11.75 6.63 4.59
N GLU A 19 -12.28 7.47 5.48
CA GLU A 19 -13.01 7.00 6.65
C GLU A 19 -14.30 6.26 6.27
N ASP A 20 -14.87 6.55 5.09
CA ASP A 20 -16.12 5.97 4.59
C ASP A 20 -15.92 4.82 3.59
N TYR A 21 -14.69 4.53 3.11
CA TYR A 21 -14.46 3.44 2.16
C TYR A 21 -13.19 2.64 2.40
N PHE A 22 -13.30 1.32 2.22
CA PHE A 22 -12.17 0.43 1.95
C PHE A 22 -12.47 -0.48 0.75
N ALA A 23 -11.45 -1.14 0.22
CA ALA A 23 -11.56 -2.07 -0.90
C ALA A 23 -11.45 -3.51 -0.42
N PHE A 24 -12.37 -4.38 -0.84
CA PHE A 24 -12.17 -5.83 -0.76
C PHE A 24 -11.53 -6.32 -2.05
N GLN A 25 -10.50 -7.15 -1.93
CA GLN A 25 -9.87 -7.82 -3.07
C GLN A 25 -10.52 -9.20 -3.27
N GLY A 26 -11.21 -9.34 -4.40
CA GLY A 26 -11.62 -10.63 -4.94
C GLY A 26 -10.51 -11.26 -5.80
N PRO A 27 -10.78 -12.42 -6.43
CA PRO A 27 -9.79 -13.11 -7.28
C PRO A 27 -9.21 -12.20 -8.38
N ASP A 28 -10.06 -11.46 -9.07
CA ASP A 28 -9.68 -10.63 -10.24
C ASP A 28 -10.28 -9.22 -10.18
N PHE A 29 -10.74 -8.77 -9.01
CA PHE A 29 -11.40 -7.47 -8.88
C PHE A 29 -11.17 -6.83 -7.51
N TYR A 30 -11.39 -5.52 -7.47
CA TYR A 30 -11.53 -4.76 -6.22
C TYR A 30 -12.95 -4.21 -6.14
N SER A 31 -13.61 -4.40 -4.99
CA SER A 31 -14.94 -3.85 -4.73
C SER A 31 -14.87 -2.84 -3.59
N PRO A 32 -15.41 -1.62 -3.78
CA PRO A 32 -15.54 -0.67 -2.70
C PRO A 32 -16.56 -1.16 -1.65
N ILE A 33 -16.27 -0.91 -0.38
CA ILE A 33 -17.17 -1.14 0.74
C ILE A 33 -17.35 0.21 1.43
N ASN A 34 -18.58 0.76 1.36
CA ASN A 34 -18.93 2.08 1.90
C ASN A 34 -19.23 2.01 3.41
N LYS A 35 -18.19 1.81 4.22
CA LYS A 35 -18.20 1.96 5.68
C LYS A 35 -16.76 2.04 6.20
N ASN A 36 -16.59 2.48 7.44
CA ASN A 36 -15.30 2.48 8.12
C ASN A 36 -14.78 1.04 8.33
N ILE A 37 -13.47 0.84 8.16
CA ILE A 37 -12.84 -0.43 8.54
C ILE A 37 -12.93 -0.61 10.07
N SER A 38 -13.38 -1.80 10.49
CA SER A 38 -13.51 -2.16 11.91
C SER A 38 -12.57 -3.31 12.25
N GLU A 39 -12.38 -3.58 13.54
CA GLU A 39 -11.58 -4.72 14.02
C GLU A 39 -11.98 -6.05 13.39
N TYR A 40 -13.28 -6.26 13.13
CA TYR A 40 -13.78 -7.45 12.44
C TYR A 40 -13.11 -7.66 11.08
N TYR A 41 -13.01 -6.60 10.27
CA TYR A 41 -12.38 -6.68 8.94
C TYR A 41 -10.87 -6.79 9.04
N LEU A 42 -10.26 -6.08 9.99
CA LEU A 42 -8.84 -6.15 10.26
C LEU A 42 -8.43 -7.57 10.68
N ASP A 43 -9.19 -8.23 11.55
CA ASP A 43 -8.90 -9.60 11.97
C ASP A 43 -8.96 -10.59 10.82
N ARG A 44 -9.95 -10.46 9.95
CA ARG A 44 -10.02 -11.28 8.74
C ARG A 44 -8.82 -11.02 7.82
N HIS A 45 -8.33 -9.79 7.75
CA HIS A 45 -7.13 -9.45 7.01
C HIS A 45 -5.87 -10.11 7.57
N LEU A 46 -5.61 -9.89 8.85
CA LEU A 46 -4.39 -10.34 9.52
C LEU A 46 -4.32 -11.87 9.62
N ASN A 47 -5.47 -12.55 9.65
CA ASN A 47 -5.56 -14.01 9.62
C ASN A 47 -5.59 -14.60 8.19
N GLY A 48 -5.46 -13.78 7.14
CA GLY A 48 -5.45 -14.24 5.75
C GLY A 48 -6.80 -14.79 5.25
N LEU A 49 -7.90 -14.47 5.94
CA LEU A 49 -9.26 -14.89 5.57
C LEU A 49 -9.88 -14.00 4.48
N ALA A 50 -9.38 -12.78 4.32
CA ALA A 50 -9.77 -11.86 3.25
C ALA A 50 -8.71 -10.77 3.07
N THR A 51 -8.51 -10.29 1.86
CA THR A 51 -7.59 -9.16 1.61
C THR A 51 -8.39 -7.86 1.47
N PHE A 52 -8.02 -6.86 2.26
CA PHE A 52 -8.63 -5.53 2.22
C PHE A 52 -7.54 -4.48 1.92
N GLY A 53 -7.85 -3.56 1.02
CA GLY A 53 -7.05 -2.38 0.73
C GLY A 53 -7.68 -1.14 1.33
N ILE A 54 -6.85 -0.18 1.72
CA ILE A 54 -7.31 1.11 2.24
C ILE A 54 -7.05 2.17 1.18
N TYR A 55 -8.05 3.01 0.89
CA TYR A 55 -7.86 4.18 0.06
C TYR A 55 -7.07 5.21 0.86
N VAL A 56 -5.83 5.50 0.45
CA VAL A 56 -4.91 6.38 1.20
C VAL A 56 -5.38 7.85 1.29
N LEU A 57 -6.46 8.19 0.57
CA LEU A 57 -7.02 9.52 0.51
C LEU A 57 -8.09 9.73 1.59
N THR A 58 -8.08 10.86 2.29
CA THR A 58 -9.18 11.33 3.13
C THR A 58 -10.40 11.70 2.27
N LYS A 59 -11.54 11.98 2.92
CA LYS A 59 -12.76 12.46 2.23
C LYS A 59 -12.54 13.72 1.38
N ASP A 60 -11.56 14.54 1.77
CA ASP A 60 -11.18 15.78 1.08
C ASP A 60 -10.10 15.55 0.01
N SER A 61 -9.85 14.28 -0.36
CA SER A 61 -8.85 13.87 -1.37
C SER A 61 -7.40 14.22 -1.02
N ASN A 62 -7.05 14.21 0.27
CA ASN A 62 -5.68 14.43 0.75
C ASN A 62 -5.06 13.12 1.26
N CYS A 63 -3.73 12.94 1.18
CA CYS A 63 -3.02 11.84 1.83
C CYS A 63 -1.80 12.35 2.59
N ASN A 64 -1.50 11.75 3.75
CA ASN A 64 -0.30 12.10 4.53
C ASN A 64 0.97 11.44 3.97
N LEU A 65 0.83 10.25 3.36
CA LEU A 65 1.90 9.47 2.78
C LEU A 65 1.35 8.66 1.61
N PHE A 66 2.11 8.53 0.53
CA PHE A 66 1.86 7.55 -0.51
C PHE A 66 3.15 6.80 -0.83
N CYS A 67 3.02 5.52 -1.12
CA CYS A 67 4.11 4.67 -1.55
C CYS A 67 3.82 4.21 -2.98
N LEU A 68 4.83 4.25 -3.84
CA LEU A 68 4.76 3.67 -5.17
C LEU A 68 5.58 2.39 -5.17
N ASP A 69 4.92 1.28 -5.46
CA ASP A 69 5.62 0.04 -5.80
C ASP A 69 5.94 0.06 -7.29
N ILE A 70 7.21 -0.11 -7.65
CA ILE A 70 7.68 0.00 -9.03
C ILE A 70 8.42 -1.29 -9.36
N ASP A 71 7.77 -2.12 -10.19
CA ASP A 71 8.39 -3.30 -10.76
C ASP A 71 9.44 -2.91 -11.80
N ILE A 72 10.70 -3.14 -11.48
CA ILE A 72 11.80 -2.99 -12.44
C ILE A 72 12.22 -4.38 -12.93
N PRO A 73 12.12 -4.68 -14.24
CA PRO A 73 12.64 -5.92 -14.81
C PRO A 73 14.10 -6.12 -14.40
N LYS A 74 14.42 -7.32 -13.91
CA LYS A 74 15.75 -7.66 -13.39
C LYS A 74 16.87 -7.36 -14.39
N GLU A 75 16.59 -7.54 -15.68
CA GLU A 75 17.47 -7.23 -16.80
C GLU A 75 17.94 -5.76 -16.81
N LYS A 76 17.06 -4.83 -16.41
CA LYS A 76 17.38 -3.40 -16.29
C LYS A 76 18.17 -3.07 -15.02
N LEU A 77 18.34 -4.05 -14.12
CA LEU A 77 19.07 -3.88 -12.87
C LEU A 77 20.56 -4.23 -12.98
N TYR A 78 20.98 -4.99 -14.00
CA TYR A 78 22.36 -5.53 -14.08
C TYR A 78 23.44 -4.49 -14.43
N SER A 79 23.06 -3.30 -14.90
CA SER A 79 24.02 -2.24 -15.28
C SER A 79 24.33 -1.25 -14.16
N LEU A 80 23.74 -1.38 -12.97
CA LEU A 80 23.89 -0.42 -11.86
C LEU A 80 24.02 -1.14 -10.52
N ASP A 81 24.85 -0.62 -9.62
CA ASP A 81 24.96 -1.13 -8.26
C ASP A 81 23.81 -0.61 -7.38
N PHE A 82 22.68 -1.32 -7.41
CA PHE A 82 21.49 -0.98 -6.62
C PHE A 82 21.65 -1.19 -5.11
N LYS A 83 22.82 -1.64 -4.63
CA LYS A 83 23.14 -1.64 -3.19
C LYS A 83 23.42 -0.23 -2.68
N ASP A 84 23.83 0.69 -3.56
CA ASP A 84 23.94 2.11 -3.22
C ASP A 84 22.55 2.79 -3.30
N PRO A 85 21.99 3.25 -2.16
CA PRO A 85 20.68 3.90 -2.13
C PRO A 85 20.59 5.15 -3.02
N LYS A 86 21.69 5.88 -3.20
CA LYS A 86 21.75 7.10 -4.01
C LYS A 86 21.65 6.77 -5.50
N ILE A 87 22.45 5.80 -5.98
CA ILE A 87 22.41 5.34 -7.38
C ILE A 87 21.01 4.79 -7.71
N LYS A 88 20.43 4.01 -6.79
CA LYS A 88 19.06 3.50 -6.93
C LYS A 88 18.03 4.63 -7.04
N PHE A 89 18.11 5.64 -6.17
CA PHE A 89 17.17 6.76 -6.17
C PHE A 89 17.28 7.59 -7.46
N ASP A 90 18.50 7.95 -7.88
CA ASP A 90 18.72 8.78 -9.07
C ASP A 90 18.20 8.09 -10.34
N TYR A 91 18.45 6.78 -10.48
CA TYR A 91 17.91 5.98 -11.59
C TYR A 91 16.38 5.96 -11.61
N LEU A 92 15.75 5.64 -10.47
CA LEU A 92 14.30 5.60 -10.34
C LEU A 92 13.67 6.97 -10.64
N LYS A 93 14.28 8.03 -10.13
CA LYS A 93 13.86 9.41 -10.34
C LYS A 93 13.83 9.75 -11.83
N GLU A 94 14.91 9.48 -12.57
CA GLU A 94 14.94 9.72 -14.02
C GLU A 94 13.85 8.96 -14.79
N LYS A 95 13.55 7.72 -14.40
CA LYS A 95 12.53 6.90 -15.06
C LYS A 95 11.12 7.41 -14.78
N LEU A 96 10.84 7.84 -13.55
CA LEU A 96 9.56 8.42 -13.17
C LEU A 96 9.24 9.71 -13.93
N PHE A 97 10.23 10.60 -14.12
CA PHE A 97 10.01 11.87 -14.83
C PHE A 97 9.98 11.76 -16.36
N LYS A 98 10.29 10.59 -16.94
CA LYS A 98 10.18 10.32 -18.37
C LYS A 98 8.83 9.74 -18.79
N LEU A 99 7.93 9.44 -17.85
CA LEU A 99 6.55 8.98 -18.11
C LEU A 99 5.61 10.15 -18.48
N LYS A 100 6.04 11.04 -19.38
CA LYS A 100 5.17 12.06 -19.99
C LYS A 100 4.53 11.55 -21.28
#